data_AF-A0A705VAP8-F1
#
_entry.id   AF-A0A705VAP8-F1
#
_cell.length_a   1.000
_cell.length_b   1.000
_cell.length_c   1.000
_cell.angle_alpha   90.00
_cell.angle_beta   90.00
_cell.angle_gamma   90.00
#
_symmetry.space_group_name_H-M   'P 1'
#
loop_
_entity.id
_entity.type
_entity.pdbx_description
1 polymer ?
#
loop_
_entity_poly.entity_id
_entity_poly.type
_entity_poly.pdbx_seq_one_letter_code
_entity_poly.pdbx_strand_id
1 'polypeptide(L)'
;NSGSGNQGITATVPVMVVAEHVGADDERLARALMLSHLSAIYIHHQLPRLSALCAATTAAMGAAAGMAWLIDGRYDTIAMAISSMIGDVSGMICDGASNSCAMKVSTSASAAWKAVLMALDDTAVTGNEGIVAHNVEQSISNLCSLACRSMQQTDKQIIEIMASKAH
;
A
#
# COMPACT_ATOMS: atom_id res chain seq x y z
N ASN A 1 -11.47 4.42 -4.14
CA ASN A 1 -10.49 3.53 -4.78
C ASN A 1 -10.88 3.20 -6.20
N SER A 2 -9.91 3.33 -7.12
CA SER A 2 -9.97 3.44 -8.59
C SER A 2 -10.63 2.30 -9.38
N GLY A 3 -11.82 1.83 -8.99
CA GLY A 3 -12.62 0.85 -9.74
C GLY A 3 -12.23 -0.63 -9.56
N SER A 4 -11.31 -0.95 -8.63
CA SER A 4 -10.90 -2.34 -8.33
C SER A 4 -11.42 -2.82 -6.97
N GLY A 5 -12.18 -3.92 -6.97
CA GLY A 5 -12.67 -4.55 -5.73
C GLY A 5 -11.55 -4.99 -4.77
N ASN A 6 -10.41 -5.45 -5.32
CA ASN A 6 -9.25 -5.87 -4.53
C ASN A 6 -8.66 -4.70 -3.72
N GLN A 7 -8.54 -3.52 -4.33
CA GLN A 7 -8.10 -2.31 -3.62
C GLN A 7 -9.11 -1.88 -2.55
N GLY A 8 -10.41 -1.99 -2.85
CA GLY A 8 -11.48 -1.71 -1.90
C GLY A 8 -11.39 -2.58 -0.65
N ILE A 9 -11.29 -3.89 -0.83
CA ILE A 9 -11.12 -4.86 0.25
C ILE A 9 -9.84 -4.57 1.05
N THR A 10 -8.71 -4.37 0.36
CA THR A 10 -7.41 -4.13 0.99
C THR A 10 -7.40 -2.88 1.85
N ALA A 11 -8.00 -1.78 1.39
CA ALA A 11 -8.05 -0.53 2.15
C ALA A 11 -9.07 -0.53 3.30
N THR A 12 -10.04 -1.44 3.28
CA THR A 12 -11.21 -1.40 4.18
C THR A 12 -11.15 -2.47 5.26
N VAL A 13 -10.99 -3.74 4.87
CA VAL A 13 -11.17 -4.88 5.78
C VAL A 13 -10.13 -4.90 6.90
N PRO A 14 -8.82 -4.67 6.65
CA PRO A 14 -7.85 -4.63 7.76
C PRO A 14 -8.17 -3.55 8.78
N VAL A 15 -8.60 -2.37 8.33
CA VAL A 15 -8.96 -1.24 9.20
C VAL A 15 -10.19 -1.58 10.04
N MET A 16 -11.21 -2.23 9.45
CA MET A 16 -12.40 -2.68 10.20
C MET A 16 -12.03 -3.70 11.29
N VAL A 17 -11.18 -4.68 10.97
CA VAL A 17 -10.74 -5.69 11.94
C VAL A 17 -10.00 -5.05 13.10
N VAL A 18 -9.11 -4.09 12.83
CA VAL A 18 -8.41 -3.36 13.90
C VAL A 18 -9.37 -2.48 14.71
N ALA A 19 -10.32 -1.82 14.06
CA ALA A 19 -11.33 -0.99 14.74
C ALA A 19 -12.17 -1.82 15.72
N GLU A 20 -12.62 -3.01 15.30
CA GLU A 20 -13.33 -3.96 16.16
C GLU A 20 -12.45 -4.39 17.33
N HIS A 21 -11.19 -4.74 17.06
CA HIS A 21 -10.25 -5.17 18.10
C HIS A 21 -10.00 -4.10 19.18
N VAL A 22 -9.91 -2.83 18.80
CA VAL A 22 -9.68 -1.71 19.75
C VAL A 22 -10.97 -1.13 20.32
N GLY A 23 -12.15 -1.66 19.97
CA GLY A 23 -13.45 -1.14 20.40
C GLY A 23 -13.72 0.28 19.93
N ALA A 24 -13.31 0.63 18.70
CA ALA A 24 -13.56 1.94 18.13
C ALA A 24 -15.06 2.16 17.85
N ASP A 25 -15.54 3.37 18.10
CA ASP A 25 -16.90 3.78 17.73
C ASP A 25 -17.02 4.08 16.23
N ASP A 26 -18.26 4.29 15.77
CA ASP A 26 -18.56 4.55 14.36
C ASP A 26 -17.84 5.79 13.82
N GLU A 27 -17.65 6.83 14.64
CA GLU A 27 -16.95 8.04 14.20
C GLU A 27 -15.45 7.77 13.99
N ARG A 28 -14.79 7.08 14.92
CA ARG A 28 -13.38 6.69 14.79
C ARG A 28 -13.20 5.73 13.63
N LEU A 29 -14.06 4.73 13.47
CA LEU A 29 -14.02 3.84 12.32
C LEU A 29 -14.16 4.61 11.00
N ALA A 30 -15.14 5.52 10.90
CA ALA A 30 -15.33 6.33 9.70
C ALA A 30 -14.09 7.19 9.39
N ARG A 31 -13.48 7.83 10.39
CA ARG A 31 -12.24 8.61 10.23
C ARG A 31 -11.06 7.76 9.79
N ALA A 32 -10.89 6.58 10.37
CA ALA A 32 -9.83 5.65 10.00
C ALA A 32 -9.98 5.14 8.56
N LEU A 33 -11.21 4.81 8.16
CA LEU A 33 -11.52 4.43 6.78
C LEU A 33 -11.28 5.59 5.80
N MET A 34 -11.71 6.81 6.14
CA MET A 34 -11.42 7.98 5.32
C MET A 34 -9.91 8.18 5.15
N LEU A 35 -9.13 8.11 6.24
CA LEU A 35 -7.68 8.23 6.17
C LEU A 35 -7.05 7.14 5.29
N SER A 36 -7.50 5.89 5.44
CA SER A 36 -7.01 4.76 4.64
C SER A 36 -7.26 4.97 3.15
N HIS A 37 -8.50 5.29 2.78
CA HIS A 37 -8.87 5.51 1.38
C HIS A 37 -8.20 6.75 0.79
N LEU A 38 -8.13 7.86 1.53
CA LEU A 38 -7.47 9.09 1.05
C LEU A 38 -5.96 8.89 0.86
N SER A 39 -5.30 8.17 1.78
CA SER A 39 -3.88 7.86 1.66
C SER A 39 -3.62 6.94 0.45
N ALA A 40 -4.45 5.91 0.27
CA ALA A 40 -4.36 5.05 -0.90
C ALA A 40 -4.56 5.82 -2.22
N ILE A 41 -5.56 6.71 -2.27
CA ILE A 41 -5.82 7.57 -3.44
C ILE A 41 -4.65 8.52 -3.69
N TYR A 42 -4.11 9.12 -2.64
CA TYR A 42 -2.99 10.06 -2.73
C TYR A 42 -1.75 9.42 -3.35
N ILE A 43 -1.36 8.25 -2.86
CA ILE A 43 -0.23 7.48 -3.40
C ILE A 43 -0.52 7.05 -4.84
N HIS A 44 -1.72 6.52 -5.07
CA HIS A 44 -2.11 5.99 -6.38
C HIS A 44 -2.25 7.08 -7.45
N HIS A 45 -2.66 8.30 -7.10
CA HIS A 45 -2.82 9.42 -8.03
C HIS A 45 -1.48 9.85 -8.67
N GLN A 46 -0.36 9.58 -8.01
CA GLN A 46 0.98 9.86 -8.53
C GLN A 46 1.47 8.79 -9.53
N LEU A 47 0.74 7.68 -9.68
CA LEU A 47 1.06 6.62 -10.63
C LEU A 47 0.51 6.95 -12.03
N PRO A 48 1.13 6.41 -13.10
CA PRO A 48 0.60 6.55 -14.45
C PRO A 48 -0.71 5.78 -14.60
N ARG A 49 -1.50 6.11 -15.63
CA ARG A 49 -2.79 5.43 -15.92
C ARG A 49 -2.64 3.91 -16.08
N LEU A 50 -1.50 3.46 -16.59
CA LEU A 50 -1.10 2.06 -16.67
C LEU A 50 0.24 1.91 -15.94
N SER A 51 0.32 0.97 -14.99
CA SER A 51 1.48 0.76 -14.15
C SER A 51 1.67 -0.73 -13.86
N ALA A 52 2.93 -1.18 -13.95
CA ALA A 52 3.33 -2.52 -13.54
C ALA A 52 3.34 -2.69 -12.01
N LEU A 53 3.18 -1.62 -11.22
CA LEU A 53 3.10 -1.72 -9.76
C LEU A 53 1.70 -2.19 -9.34
N CYS A 54 1.62 -3.23 -8.50
CA CYS A 54 0.34 -3.72 -8.01
C CYS A 54 -0.31 -2.71 -7.06
N ALA A 55 -1.46 -2.17 -7.46
CA ALA A 55 -2.21 -1.21 -6.63
C ALA A 55 -2.75 -1.80 -5.30
N ALA A 56 -2.64 -3.11 -5.09
CA ALA A 56 -2.88 -3.71 -3.77
C ALA A 56 -1.88 -3.20 -2.72
N THR A 57 -0.63 -2.91 -3.12
CA THR A 57 0.39 -2.39 -2.20
C THR A 57 0.07 -0.97 -1.77
N THR A 58 -0.34 -0.09 -2.71
CA THR A 58 -0.75 1.28 -2.39
C THR A 58 -2.03 1.32 -1.56
N ALA A 59 -2.97 0.41 -1.83
CA ALA A 59 -4.17 0.26 -0.99
C ALA A 59 -3.83 -0.21 0.43
N ALA A 60 -2.86 -1.12 0.57
CA ALA A 60 -2.39 -1.59 1.86
C ALA A 60 -1.59 -0.54 2.64
N MET A 61 -0.85 0.35 1.96
CA MET A 61 -0.23 1.52 2.59
C MET A 61 -1.29 2.44 3.20
N GLY A 62 -2.42 2.63 2.49
CA GLY A 62 -3.58 3.31 3.07
C GLY A 62 -4.14 2.58 4.28
N ALA A 63 -4.32 1.26 4.19
CA ALA A 63 -4.80 0.47 5.33
C ALA A 63 -3.85 0.58 6.54
N ALA A 64 -2.54 0.57 6.33
CA ALA A 64 -1.54 0.78 7.37
C ALA A 64 -1.73 2.14 8.07
N ALA A 65 -1.99 3.21 7.31
CA ALA A 65 -2.27 4.52 7.87
C ALA A 65 -3.55 4.52 8.74
N GLY A 66 -4.63 3.90 8.26
CA GLY A 66 -5.88 3.78 9.02
C GLY A 66 -5.73 2.96 10.30
N MET A 67 -5.02 1.82 10.23
CA MET A 67 -4.75 0.96 11.37
C MET A 67 -3.85 1.64 12.41
N ALA A 68 -2.75 2.26 11.98
CA ALA A 68 -1.85 3.01 12.86
C ALA A 68 -2.57 4.18 13.56
N TRP A 69 -3.44 4.89 12.83
CA TRP A 69 -4.23 5.98 13.39
C TRP A 69 -5.23 5.49 14.45
N LEU A 70 -5.86 4.33 14.24
CA LEU A 70 -6.79 3.76 15.23
C LEU A 70 -6.10 3.42 16.56
N ILE A 71 -4.87 2.91 16.48
CA ILE A 71 -4.14 2.40 17.66
C ILE A 71 -3.43 3.53 18.41
N ASP A 72 -2.69 4.37 17.70
CA ASP A 72 -1.77 5.34 18.31
C ASP A 72 -2.05 6.80 17.89
N GLY A 73 -2.64 7.02 16.72
CA GLY A 73 -3.09 8.35 16.27
C GLY A 73 -1.97 9.33 15.92
N ARG A 74 -0.70 9.02 16.20
CA ARG A 74 0.46 9.86 15.86
C ARG A 74 0.77 9.81 14.37
N TYR A 75 1.10 10.98 13.82
CA TYR A 75 1.59 11.09 12.44
C TYR A 75 2.86 10.26 12.21
N ASP A 76 3.79 10.26 13.17
CA ASP A 76 5.06 9.55 13.04
C ASP A 76 4.86 8.04 12.86
N THR A 77 3.94 7.43 13.60
CA THR A 77 3.59 6.01 13.47
C THR A 77 3.01 5.70 12.09
N ILE A 78 2.16 6.57 11.56
CA ILE A 78 1.63 6.45 10.19
C ILE A 78 2.76 6.56 9.16
N ALA A 79 3.63 7.56 9.31
CA ALA A 79 4.76 7.79 8.41
C ALA A 79 5.74 6.60 8.41
N MET A 80 6.09 6.08 9.59
CA MET A 80 6.92 4.89 9.75
C MET A 80 6.31 3.64 9.10
N ALA A 81 5.00 3.43 9.26
CA ALA A 81 4.30 2.30 8.67
C ALA A 81 4.27 2.39 7.13
N ILE A 82 3.98 3.56 6.57
CA ILE A 82 4.00 3.76 5.10
C ILE A 82 5.42 3.60 4.56
N SER A 83 6.44 4.20 5.19
CA SER A 83 7.84 4.06 4.78
C SER A 83 8.30 2.59 4.81
N SER A 84 7.90 1.83 5.83
CA SER A 84 8.22 0.41 5.93
C SER A 84 7.52 -0.42 4.85
N MET A 85 6.27 -0.09 4.52
CA MET A 85 5.57 -0.70 3.38
C MET A 85 6.28 -0.44 2.06
N ILE A 86 6.82 0.76 1.86
CA ILE A 86 7.63 1.11 0.68
C ILE A 86 8.93 0.29 0.66
N GLY A 87 9.59 0.09 1.80
CA GLY A 87 10.76 -0.77 1.89
C GLY A 87 10.48 -2.26 1.64
N ASP A 88 9.29 -2.74 2.02
CA ASP A 88 8.95 -4.17 2.03
C ASP A 88 8.33 -4.68 0.72
N VAL A 89 7.29 -4.00 0.20
CA VAL A 89 6.43 -4.57 -0.86
C VAL A 89 6.41 -3.76 -2.16
N SER A 90 7.34 -2.83 -2.37
CA SER A 90 7.39 -1.99 -3.59
C SER A 90 7.63 -2.75 -4.90
N GLY A 91 8.06 -4.02 -4.85
CA GLY A 91 8.35 -4.82 -6.05
C GLY A 91 7.18 -5.66 -6.58
N MET A 92 6.00 -5.63 -5.95
CA MET A 92 4.89 -6.48 -6.36
C MET A 92 4.32 -6.05 -7.71
N ILE A 93 4.39 -6.92 -8.71
CA ILE A 93 3.96 -6.60 -10.08
C ILE A 93 2.45 -6.79 -10.32
N CYS A 94 1.89 -5.99 -11.21
CA CYS A 94 0.54 -6.08 -11.74
C CYS A 94 0.57 -6.65 -13.16
N ASP A 95 0.15 -7.89 -13.31
CA ASP A 95 0.10 -8.65 -14.58
C ASP A 95 -1.33 -8.99 -15.01
N GLY A 96 -2.30 -8.19 -14.54
CA GLY A 96 -3.72 -8.36 -14.83
C GLY A 96 -4.52 -9.02 -13.71
N ALA A 97 -5.85 -9.00 -13.86
CA ALA A 97 -6.76 -9.62 -12.91
C ALA A 97 -6.69 -11.14 -13.02
N SER A 98 -6.29 -11.80 -11.94
CA SER A 98 -6.16 -13.26 -11.88
C SER A 98 -6.35 -13.77 -10.46
N ASN A 99 -6.38 -15.09 -10.27
CA ASN A 99 -6.42 -15.71 -8.95
C ASN A 99 -5.25 -15.27 -8.05
N SER A 100 -4.12 -14.90 -8.65
CA SER A 100 -2.96 -14.38 -7.90
C SER A 100 -3.24 -13.06 -7.18
N CYS A 101 -4.28 -12.31 -7.58
CA CYS A 101 -4.66 -11.09 -6.88
C CYS A 101 -5.04 -11.33 -5.42
N ALA A 102 -5.72 -12.43 -5.10
CA ALA A 102 -6.07 -12.75 -3.71
C ALA A 102 -4.80 -12.97 -2.85
N MET A 103 -3.77 -13.61 -3.43
CA MET A 103 -2.48 -13.80 -2.76
C MET A 103 -1.75 -12.47 -2.55
N LYS A 104 -1.77 -11.59 -3.56
CA LYS A 104 -1.18 -10.24 -3.51
C LYS A 104 -1.86 -9.37 -2.44
N VAL A 105 -3.19 -9.43 -2.36
CA VAL A 105 -3.98 -8.75 -1.31
C VAL A 105 -3.61 -9.28 0.07
N SER A 106 -3.60 -10.61 0.26
CA SER A 106 -3.25 -11.24 1.54
C SER A 106 -1.83 -10.86 1.99
N THR A 107 -0.87 -10.91 1.07
CA THR A 107 0.53 -10.51 1.33
C THR A 107 0.61 -9.04 1.71
N SER A 108 -0.07 -8.16 0.96
CA SER A 108 -0.04 -6.72 1.21
C SER A 108 -0.70 -6.35 2.55
N ALA A 109 -1.81 -6.98 2.91
CA ALA A 109 -2.48 -6.77 4.19
C ALA A 109 -1.61 -7.24 5.37
N SER A 110 -0.95 -8.40 5.22
CA SER A 110 -0.03 -8.92 6.24
C SER A 110 1.19 -8.01 6.42
N ALA A 111 1.76 -7.51 5.32
CA ALA A 111 2.84 -6.55 5.33
C ALA A 111 2.42 -5.23 6.00
N ALA A 112 1.20 -4.74 5.72
CA ALA A 112 0.68 -3.52 6.35
C ALA A 112 0.58 -3.67 7.86
N TRP A 113 0.05 -4.80 8.35
CA TRP A 113 -0.01 -5.04 9.79
C TRP A 113 1.38 -5.15 10.41
N LYS A 114 2.32 -5.87 9.77
CA LYS A 114 3.72 -5.94 10.19
C LYS A 114 4.36 -4.54 10.31
N ALA A 115 4.16 -3.68 9.31
CA ALA A 115 4.68 -2.32 9.30
C ALA A 115 4.07 -1.45 10.42
N VAL A 116 2.79 -1.61 10.71
CA VAL A 116 2.14 -0.93 11.85
C VAL A 116 2.72 -1.41 13.18
N LEU A 117 2.90 -2.72 13.37
CA LEU A 117 3.52 -3.26 14.58
C LEU A 117 4.95 -2.75 14.80
N MET A 118 5.75 -2.70 13.74
CA MET A 118 7.10 -2.12 13.80
C MET A 118 7.05 -0.64 14.21
N ALA A 119 6.17 0.14 13.59
CA ALA A 119 6.02 1.56 13.88
C ALA A 119 5.55 1.82 15.33
N LEU A 120 4.71 0.94 15.89
CA LEU A 120 4.29 1.01 17.30
C LEU A 120 5.43 0.68 18.27
N ASP A 121 6.44 -0.06 17.83
CA ASP A 121 7.69 -0.32 18.55
C ASP A 121 8.76 0.75 18.27
N ASP A 122 8.37 1.89 17.68
CA ASP A 122 9.25 2.97 17.22
C ASP A 122 10.40 2.47 16.30
N THR A 123 10.12 1.42 15.51
CA THR A 123 11.03 0.89 14.48
C THR A 123 10.42 0.98 13.08
N ALA A 124 11.27 1.20 12.08
CA ALA A 124 10.84 1.29 10.69
C ALA A 124 12.01 1.01 9.75
N VAL A 125 11.72 0.79 8.47
CA VAL A 125 12.72 1.01 7.41
C VAL A 125 13.06 2.50 7.42
N THR A 126 14.33 2.83 7.61
CA THR A 126 14.81 4.20 7.79
C THR A 126 15.12 4.85 6.44
N GLY A 127 15.40 6.15 6.46
CA GLY A 127 15.79 6.90 5.27
C GLY A 127 17.18 6.55 4.70
N ASN A 128 17.91 5.63 5.32
CA ASN A 128 19.21 5.17 4.84
C ASN A 128 19.11 3.91 3.95
N GLU A 129 17.95 3.27 3.88
CA GLU A 129 17.78 2.01 3.15
C GLU A 129 17.03 2.18 1.82
N GLY A 130 17.73 1.85 0.73
CA GLY A 130 17.11 1.66 -0.58
C GLY A 130 16.38 2.90 -1.10
N ILE A 131 15.06 2.77 -1.32
CA ILE A 131 14.22 3.83 -1.91
C ILE A 131 13.48 4.65 -0.84
N VAL A 132 13.59 4.27 0.43
CA VAL A 132 12.97 4.95 1.56
C VAL A 132 13.82 6.16 1.92
N ALA A 133 13.18 7.27 2.26
CA ALA A 133 13.78 8.53 2.67
C ALA A 133 13.31 8.91 4.07
N HIS A 134 14.01 9.85 4.72
CA HIS A 134 13.63 10.35 6.05
C HIS A 134 12.26 11.06 6.07
N ASN A 135 11.77 11.48 4.90
CA ASN A 135 10.44 12.03 4.73
C ASN A 135 9.56 11.01 3.98
N VAL A 136 8.39 10.69 4.53
CA VAL A 136 7.44 9.76 3.92
C VAL A 136 6.98 10.21 2.53
N GLU A 137 6.79 11.51 2.31
CA GLU A 137 6.43 12.07 1.01
C GLU A 137 7.52 11.85 -0.03
N GLN A 138 8.78 11.98 0.38
CA GLN A 138 9.91 11.70 -0.50
C GLN A 138 10.00 10.19 -0.81
N SER A 139 9.70 9.32 0.16
CA SER A 139 9.63 7.87 -0.05
C SER A 139 8.53 7.50 -1.06
N ILE A 140 7.34 8.10 -0.93
CA ILE A 140 6.23 7.95 -1.88
C ILE A 140 6.66 8.43 -3.26
N SER A 141 7.30 9.61 -3.34
CA SER A 141 7.81 10.15 -4.59
C SER A 141 8.83 9.23 -5.26
N ASN A 142 9.74 8.62 -4.49
CA ASN A 142 10.73 7.66 -4.99
C ASN A 142 10.05 6.40 -5.56
N LEU A 143 9.08 5.83 -4.85
CA LEU A 143 8.28 4.71 -5.33
C LEU A 143 7.54 5.05 -6.62
N CYS A 144 6.87 6.20 -6.66
CA CYS A 144 6.15 6.65 -7.84
C CYS A 144 7.09 6.94 -9.00
N SER A 145 8.30 7.44 -8.76
CA SER A 145 9.33 7.64 -9.79
C SER A 145 9.74 6.31 -10.44
N LEU A 146 9.90 5.24 -9.66
CA LEU A 146 10.17 3.90 -10.20
C LEU A 146 9.00 3.38 -11.04
N ALA A 147 7.77 3.52 -10.54
CA ALA A 147 6.57 3.11 -11.24
C ALA A 147 6.33 3.90 -12.55
N CYS A 148 6.55 5.21 -12.52
CA CYS A 148 6.37 6.12 -13.65
C CYS A 148 7.45 5.99 -14.72
N ARG A 149 8.64 5.50 -14.37
CA ARG A 149 9.79 5.44 -15.29
C ARG A 149 10.17 4.00 -15.58
N SER A 150 10.95 3.37 -14.71
CA SER A 150 11.56 2.06 -14.96
C SER A 150 10.52 0.97 -15.24
N MET A 151 9.40 0.98 -14.51
CA MET A 151 8.34 -0.02 -14.67
C MET A 151 7.56 0.08 -15.99
N GLN A 152 7.73 1.14 -16.79
CA GLN A 152 7.16 1.16 -18.15
C GLN A 152 7.77 0.06 -19.04
N GLN A 153 9.04 -0.30 -18.82
CA GLN A 153 9.67 -1.42 -19.53
C GLN A 153 9.19 -2.76 -18.96
N THR A 154 8.98 -2.83 -17.64
CA THR A 154 8.35 -4.00 -16.99
C THR A 154 6.98 -4.29 -17.58
N ASP A 155 6.14 -3.26 -17.77
CA ASP A 155 4.83 -3.38 -18.41
C ASP A 155 4.93 -4.00 -19.82
N LYS A 156 5.85 -3.51 -20.66
CA LYS A 156 6.07 -4.09 -22.00
C LYS A 156 6.46 -5.56 -21.91
N GLN A 157 7.40 -5.89 -21.02
CA GLN A 157 7.85 -7.27 -20.84
C GLN A 157 6.71 -8.19 -20.36
N ILE A 158 5.86 -7.71 -19.45
CA ILE A 158 4.67 -8.44 -18.99
C ILE A 158 3.74 -8.71 -20.18
N ILE A 159 3.45 -7.70 -21.00
CA ILE A 159 2.58 -7.84 -22.17
C ILE A 159 3.16 -8.84 -23.17
N GLU A 160 4.46 -8.80 -23.46
CA GLU A 160 5.13 -9.77 -24.34
C GLU A 160 4.98 -11.20 -23.83
N ILE A 161 5.21 -11.42 -22.53
CA ILE A 161 5.04 -12.73 -21.89
C ILE A 161 3.57 -13.18 -22.01
N MET A 162 2.62 -12.31 -21.70
CA MET A 162 1.19 -12.62 -21.79
C MET A 162 0.76 -12.96 -23.23
N ALA A 163 1.22 -12.18 -24.21
CA ALA A 163 0.94 -12.41 -25.62
C ALA A 163 1.53 -13.73 -26.12
N SER A 164 2.73 -14.11 -25.66
CA SER A 164 3.36 -15.40 -26.02
C SER A 164 2.66 -16.62 -25.40
N LYS A 165 1.93 -16.44 -24.28
CA LYS A 165 1.18 -17.50 -23.59
C LYS A 165 -0.20 -17.74 -24.18
N ALA A 166 -0.70 -16.82 -24.99
CA ALA A 166 -2.01 -16.92 -25.62
C ALA A 166 -2.00 -18.04 -26.67
N HIS A 167 -2.24 -19.26 -26.21
CA HIS A 167 -2.57 -20.45 -26.98
C HIS A 167 -4.01 -20.86 -26.67
#